data_AF-A0A2E8VTF8-F1
#
_entry.id   AF-A0A2E8VTF8-F1
#
_cell.length_a   1.000
_cell.length_b   1.000
_cell.length_c   1.000
_cell.angle_alpha   90.00
_cell.angle_beta   90.00
_cell.angle_gamma   90.00
#
_symmetry.space_group_name_H-M   'P 1'
#
loop_
_entity.id
_entity.type
_entity.pdbx_description
1 polymer ?
#
loop_
_entity_poly.entity_id
_entity_poly.type
_entity_poly.pdbx_seq_one_letter_code
_entity_poly.pdbx_strand_id
1 'polypeptide(L)'
;MKRFLPVALVVAGLSTVALPSAAASFAEQRGFEACANALEEEMRGSGLVLERTYKRGESGAGRVFEIAGTAWIDGQRTRVTKQCDTSLNGRRVVASNTDLGETRSVASASN
;
A
#
# COMPACT_ATOMS: atom_id res chain seq x y z
N MET A 1 17.50 -58.87 21.35
CA MET A 1 16.31 -58.23 20.78
C MET A 1 16.52 -56.72 20.80
N LYS A 2 16.78 -56.08 19.66
CA LYS A 2 17.05 -54.64 19.54
C LYS A 2 16.16 -54.11 18.42
N ARG A 3 15.12 -53.36 18.79
CA ARG A 3 14.11 -52.81 17.88
C ARG A 3 14.67 -51.52 17.29
N PHE A 4 14.87 -51.50 15.97
CA PHE A 4 15.21 -50.30 15.22
C PHE A 4 13.91 -49.64 14.75
N LEU A 5 13.65 -48.42 15.21
CA LEU A 5 12.55 -47.57 14.77
C LEU A 5 12.90 -46.95 13.41
N PRO A 6 11.98 -46.94 12.42
CA PRO A 6 12.22 -46.28 11.15
C PRO A 6 12.00 -44.77 11.28
N VAL A 7 13.01 -43.98 10.90
CA VAL A 7 12.93 -42.53 10.72
C VAL A 7 12.14 -42.27 9.44
N ALA A 8 10.85 -41.92 9.57
CA ALA A 8 10.03 -41.44 8.48
C ALA A 8 10.29 -39.95 8.28
N LEU A 9 11.10 -39.59 7.30
CA LEU A 9 11.37 -38.21 6.91
C LEU A 9 10.33 -37.80 5.86
N VAL A 10 9.23 -37.19 6.31
CA VAL A 10 8.20 -36.62 5.43
C VAL A 10 8.75 -35.31 4.86
N VAL A 11 9.24 -35.35 3.62
CA VAL A 11 9.50 -34.14 2.83
C VAL A 11 8.14 -33.65 2.31
N ALA A 12 7.46 -32.83 3.11
CA ALA A 12 6.28 -32.11 2.67
C ALA A 12 6.71 -30.99 1.71
N GLY A 13 6.46 -31.20 0.41
CA GLY A 13 6.70 -30.21 -0.62
C GLY A 13 5.82 -28.98 -0.42
N LEU A 14 6.46 -27.82 -0.23
CA LEU A 14 5.79 -26.53 -0.32
C LEU A 14 5.51 -26.21 -1.79
N SER A 15 4.36 -26.66 -2.29
CA SER A 15 3.77 -26.11 -3.51
C SER A 15 3.28 -24.69 -3.22
N THR A 16 4.12 -23.69 -3.47
CA THR A 16 3.69 -22.29 -3.49
C THR A 16 2.81 -22.05 -4.69
N VAL A 17 1.49 -22.16 -4.51
CA VAL A 17 0.51 -21.67 -5.47
C VAL A 17 0.65 -20.15 -5.58
N ALA A 18 1.31 -19.69 -6.63
CA ALA A 18 1.26 -18.30 -7.05
C ALA A 18 -0.19 -18.02 -7.51
N LEU A 19 -1.01 -17.45 -6.62
CA LEU A 19 -2.34 -16.97 -7.03
C LEU A 19 -2.15 -15.86 -8.08
N PRO A 20 -2.82 -15.94 -9.23
CA PRO A 20 -2.77 -14.88 -10.22
C PRO A 20 -3.37 -13.61 -9.61
N SER A 21 -2.62 -12.51 -9.71
CA SER A 21 -3.12 -11.17 -9.43
C SER A 21 -4.34 -10.91 -10.31
N ALA A 22 -5.54 -11.02 -9.72
CA ALA A 22 -6.78 -10.67 -10.39
C ALA A 22 -6.63 -9.24 -10.95
N ALA A 23 -6.71 -9.10 -12.27
CA ALA A 23 -6.60 -7.81 -12.93
C ALA A 23 -7.57 -6.81 -12.27
N ALA A 24 -7.07 -5.64 -11.87
CA ALA A 24 -7.88 -4.62 -11.22
C ALA A 24 -9.03 -4.19 -12.15
N SER A 25 -10.25 -4.25 -11.64
CA SER A 25 -11.45 -3.83 -12.38
C SER A 25 -11.41 -2.33 -12.71
N PHE A 26 -12.14 -1.90 -13.74
CA PHE A 26 -12.22 -0.48 -14.13
C PHE A 26 -12.62 0.45 -12.98
N ALA A 27 -13.50 -0.01 -12.08
CA ALA A 27 -13.93 0.79 -10.94
C ALA A 27 -12.83 0.89 -9.87
N GLU A 28 -11.91 -0.07 -9.81
CA GLU A 28 -10.74 -0.01 -8.92
C GLU A 28 -9.66 0.91 -9.47
N GLN A 29 -9.39 0.86 -10.77
CA GLN A 29 -8.46 1.79 -11.42
C GLN A 29 -8.92 3.24 -11.20
N ARG A 30 -10.20 3.54 -11.40
CA ARG A 30 -10.76 4.88 -11.11
C ARG A 30 -10.65 5.26 -9.64
N GLY A 31 -10.92 4.33 -8.72
CA GLY A 31 -10.80 4.59 -7.29
C GLY A 31 -9.37 4.91 -6.86
N PHE A 32 -8.41 4.16 -7.40
CA PHE A 32 -6.98 4.44 -7.24
C PHE A 32 -6.62 5.81 -7.79
N GLU A 33 -6.99 6.12 -9.04
CA GLU A 33 -6.71 7.41 -9.67
C GLU A 33 -7.33 8.57 -8.89
N ALA A 34 -8.57 8.43 -8.40
CA ALA A 34 -9.22 9.45 -7.59
C ALA A 34 -8.47 9.70 -6.27
N CYS A 35 -7.97 8.64 -5.63
CA CYS A 35 -7.18 8.77 -4.41
C CYS A 35 -5.78 9.34 -4.67
N ALA A 36 -5.12 8.91 -5.77
CA ALA A 36 -3.82 9.40 -6.19
C ALA A 36 -3.85 10.89 -6.49
N ASN A 37 -4.81 11.35 -7.31
CA ASN A 37 -5.01 12.76 -7.59
C ASN A 37 -5.28 13.57 -6.31
N ALA A 38 -6.04 13.02 -5.35
CA ALA A 38 -6.29 13.70 -4.08
C ALA A 38 -5.01 13.89 -3.26
N LEU A 39 -4.11 12.89 -3.22
CA LEU A 39 -2.81 13.01 -2.55
C LEU A 39 -1.85 13.93 -3.30
N GLU A 40 -1.83 13.88 -4.63
CA GLU A 40 -1.00 14.76 -5.47
C GLU A 40 -1.38 16.23 -5.30
N GLU A 41 -2.67 16.54 -5.25
CA GLU A 41 -3.16 17.90 -5.02
C GLU A 41 -2.84 18.39 -3.60
N GLU A 42 -2.94 17.52 -2.59
CA GLU A 42 -2.60 17.87 -1.21
C GLU A 42 -1.10 18.10 -1.01
N MET A 43 -0.26 17.34 -1.72
CA MET A 43 1.20 17.44 -1.69
C MET A 43 1.77 18.28 -2.84
N ARG A 44 0.95 19.12 -3.45
CA ARG A 44 1.35 19.92 -4.60
C ARG A 44 2.51 20.84 -4.22
N GLY A 45 3.61 20.73 -4.97
CA GLY A 45 4.84 21.50 -4.71
C GLY A 45 5.82 20.81 -3.75
N SER A 46 5.41 19.73 -3.07
CA SER A 46 6.27 18.97 -2.15
C SER A 46 7.11 17.89 -2.85
N GLY A 47 7.10 17.82 -4.18
CA GLY A 47 7.87 16.84 -4.96
C GLY A 47 7.48 15.39 -4.64
N LEU A 48 6.18 15.13 -4.49
CA LEU A 48 5.62 13.82 -4.20
C LEU A 48 6.05 12.77 -5.24
N VAL A 49 6.47 11.60 -4.75
CA VAL A 49 6.73 10.42 -5.55
C VAL A 49 5.87 9.29 -5.00
N LEU A 50 4.88 8.84 -5.78
CA LEU A 50 3.98 7.74 -5.40
C LEU A 50 4.69 6.38 -5.47
N GLU A 51 4.38 5.51 -4.52
CA GLU A 51 4.77 4.10 -4.59
C GLU A 51 3.94 3.36 -5.63
N ARG A 52 4.53 2.33 -6.25
CA ARG A 52 3.87 1.49 -7.26
C ARG A 52 2.80 0.57 -6.69
N THR A 53 2.85 0.34 -5.38
CA THR A 53 1.97 -0.58 -4.66
C THR A 53 0.98 0.20 -3.83
N TYR A 54 -0.26 -0.26 -3.83
CA TYR A 54 -1.33 0.26 -2.98
C TYR A 54 -2.06 -0.91 -2.31
N LYS A 55 -2.70 -0.65 -1.17
CA LYS A 55 -3.61 -1.62 -0.56
C LYS A 55 -5.04 -1.26 -0.92
N ARG A 56 -5.88 -2.28 -1.05
CA ARG A 56 -7.31 -2.14 -1.31
C ARG A 56 -8.11 -2.89 -0.26
N GLY A 57 -9.26 -2.34 0.08
CA GLY A 57 -10.24 -2.95 0.97
C GLY A 57 -11.66 -2.57 0.58
N GLU A 58 -12.62 -3.14 1.29
CA GLU A 58 -14.04 -2.79 1.18
C GLU A 58 -14.54 -2.29 2.53
N SER A 59 -15.40 -1.29 2.49
CA SER A 59 -16.11 -0.73 3.65
C SER A 59 -17.61 -0.72 3.33
N GLY A 60 -18.48 -0.70 4.34
CA GLY A 60 -19.93 -0.66 4.13
C GLY A 60 -20.41 0.52 3.29
N ALA A 61 -19.60 1.58 3.16
CA ALA A 61 -19.87 2.76 2.36
C ALA A 61 -19.24 2.75 0.95
N GLY A 62 -18.35 1.81 0.62
CA GLY A 62 -17.64 1.81 -0.65
C GLY A 62 -16.31 1.05 -0.66
N ARG A 63 -15.36 1.50 -1.50
CA ARG A 63 -14.02 0.91 -1.58
C ARG A 63 -13.00 1.77 -0.87
N VAL A 64 -12.10 1.14 -0.14
CA VAL A 64 -11.00 1.79 0.57
C VAL A 64 -9.72 1.59 -0.23
N PHE A 65 -9.00 2.67 -0.48
CA PHE A 65 -7.68 2.67 -1.12
C PHE A 65 -6.68 3.29 -0.15
N GLU A 66 -5.58 2.58 0.10
CA GLU A 66 -4.43 3.11 0.83
C GLU A 66 -3.26 3.19 -0.14
N ILE A 67 -2.89 4.42 -0.49
CA ILE A 67 -1.73 4.73 -1.34
C ILE A 67 -0.65 5.33 -0.47
N ALA A 68 0.60 5.12 -0.87
CA ALA A 68 1.73 5.71 -0.18
C ALA A 68 2.67 6.38 -1.19
N GLY A 69 3.48 7.30 -0.67
CA GLY A 69 4.48 8.01 -1.44
C GLY A 69 5.53 8.63 -0.52
N THR A 70 6.44 9.38 -1.11
CA THR A 70 7.42 10.18 -0.39
C THR A 70 7.39 11.61 -0.89
N ALA A 71 7.35 12.57 0.02
CA ALA A 71 7.32 13.99 -0.27
C ALA A 71 8.41 14.72 0.54
N TRP A 72 8.83 15.89 0.08
CA TRP A 72 9.66 16.79 0.87
C TRP A 72 8.80 17.55 1.86
N ILE A 73 9.04 17.34 3.15
CA ILE A 73 8.36 18.01 4.26
C ILE A 73 9.46 18.46 5.23
N ASP A 74 9.49 19.74 5.56
CA ASP A 74 10.50 20.34 6.46
C ASP A 74 11.96 19.98 6.08
N GLY A 75 12.25 19.93 4.77
CA GLY A 75 13.59 19.63 4.26
C GLY A 75 13.99 18.14 4.31
N GLN A 76 13.07 17.25 4.65
CA GLN A 76 13.31 15.81 4.71
C GLN A 76 12.36 15.04 3.79
N ARG A 77 12.81 13.87 3.31
CA ARG A 77 11.94 12.93 2.59
C ARG A 77 11.10 12.16 3.59
N THR A 78 9.83 12.52 3.68
CA THR A 78 8.85 11.92 4.59
C THR A 78 7.93 10.99 3.83
N ARG A 79 7.67 9.81 4.41
CA ARG A 79 6.67 8.87 3.88
C ARG A 79 5.30 9.43 4.17
N VAL A 80 4.48 9.57 3.14
CA VAL A 80 3.09 10.00 3.24
C VAL A 80 2.19 8.87 2.81
N THR A 81 1.13 8.62 3.56
CA THR A 81 0.12 7.60 3.26
C THR A 81 -1.23 8.27 3.19
N LYS A 82 -1.98 8.03 2.12
CA LYS A 82 -3.34 8.52 1.96
C LYS A 82 -4.28 7.34 1.95
N GLN A 83 -5.24 7.35 2.85
CA GLN A 83 -6.39 6.46 2.81
C GLN A 83 -7.59 7.21 2.24
N CYS A 84 -8.24 6.64 1.25
CA CYS A 84 -9.46 7.18 0.64
C CYS A 84 -10.58 6.15 0.66
N ASP A 85 -11.71 6.53 1.23
CA ASP A 85 -12.99 5.89 0.93
C ASP A 85 -13.51 6.47 -0.38
N THR A 86 -13.92 5.62 -1.31
CA THR A 86 -14.47 6.02 -2.61
C THR A 86 -15.89 5.51 -2.79
N SER A 87 -16.65 6.18 -3.66
CA SER A 87 -17.96 5.68 -4.09
C SER A 87 -17.86 4.28 -4.72
N LEU A 88 -18.95 3.52 -4.72
CA LEU A 88 -18.99 2.14 -5.26
C LEU A 88 -18.48 2.02 -6.72
N ASN A 89 -18.60 3.08 -7.52
CA ASN A 89 -18.11 3.14 -8.90
C ASN A 89 -16.67 3.69 -9.06
N GLY A 90 -16.01 4.05 -7.95
CA GLY A 90 -14.64 4.56 -7.87
C GLY A 90 -14.45 5.97 -8.42
N ARG A 91 -15.53 6.71 -8.73
CA ARG A 91 -15.44 7.99 -9.44
C ARG A 91 -15.07 9.18 -8.55
N ARG A 92 -15.28 9.06 -7.23
CA ARG A 92 -15.02 10.15 -6.29
C ARG A 92 -14.57 9.63 -4.94
N VAL A 93 -13.71 10.40 -4.29
CA VAL A 93 -13.38 10.25 -2.87
C VAL A 93 -14.57 10.76 -2.05
N VAL A 94 -15.07 9.95 -1.12
CA VAL A 94 -16.17 10.30 -0.19
C VAL A 94 -15.64 10.69 1.18
N ALA A 95 -14.53 10.09 1.61
CA ALA A 95 -13.79 10.46 2.80
C ALA A 95 -12.31 10.17 2.57
N SER A 96 -11.42 10.90 3.24
CA SER A 96 -9.99 10.59 3.16
C SER A 96 -9.24 11.07 4.39
N ASN A 97 -8.13 10.38 4.67
CA ASN A 97 -7.20 10.73 5.73
C ASN A 97 -5.78 10.64 5.17
N THR A 98 -4.95 11.65 5.46
CA THR A 98 -3.52 11.63 5.15
C THR A 98 -2.74 11.46 6.43
N ASP A 99 -1.95 10.39 6.47
CA ASP A 99 -0.95 10.15 7.49
C ASP A 99 0.42 10.60 6.95
N LEU A 100 1.01 11.57 7.64
CA LEU A 100 2.42 11.91 7.46
C LEU A 100 3.16 11.04 8.45
N GLY A 101 3.76 9.94 7.97
CA GLY A 101 4.46 9.00 8.84
C GLY A 101 5.56 9.70 9.64
N GLU A 102 6.05 9.05 10.70
CA GLU A 102 7.08 9.64 11.56
C GLU A 102 8.28 10.12 10.75
N THR A 103 8.56 11.43 10.82
CA THR A 103 9.67 12.10 10.14
C THR A 103 10.96 11.43 10.60
N ARG A 104 11.52 10.55 9.76
CA ARG A 104 12.85 10.01 10.02
C ARG A 104 13.82 11.14 9.79
N SER A 105 14.19 11.81 10.88
CA SER A 105 15.29 12.75 10.91
C SER A 105 16.53 12.08 10.35
N VAL A 106 16.82 12.32 9.08
CA VAL A 106 18.10 11.93 8.49
C VAL A 106 19.09 12.89 9.12
N ALA A 107 19.71 12.47 10.22
CA ALA A 107 20.84 13.17 10.78
C ALA A 107 21.84 13.34 9.65
N SER A 108 22.03 14.58 9.22
CA SER A 108 22.98 14.94 8.18
C SER A 108 24.36 14.50 8.69
N ALA A 109 24.83 13.35 8.23
CA ALA A 109 26.19 12.91 8.45
C ALA A 109 27.08 13.78 7.56
N SER A 110 27.42 14.97 8.06
CA SER A 110 28.51 15.76 7.54
C SER A 110 29.80 15.01 7.80
N ASN A 111 30.53 14.67 6.74
CA ASN A 111 31.94 14.33 6.78
C ASN A 111 32.61 14.98 5.56
#